data_AF-A0A843BNX7-F1
#
_entry.id   AF-A0A843BNX7-F1
#
_cell.length_a   1.000
_cell.length_b   1.000
_cell.length_c   1.000
_cell.angle_alpha   90.00
_cell.angle_beta   90.00
_cell.angle_gamma   90.00
#
_symmetry.space_group_name_H-M   'P 1'
#
loop_
_entity.id
_entity.type
_entity.pdbx_description
1 polymer ?
#
loop_
_entity_poly.entity_id
_entity_poly.type
_entity_poly.pdbx_seq_one_letter_code
_entity_poly.pdbx_strand_id
1 'polypeptide(L)' 'MSKIDSIKSENQKLREYISLINVELELSQRVTEIKQNYTNSPSSKRIIPPILNRISKIKSEKLSLAKELNLN' A
#
# COMPACT_ATOMS: atom_id res chain seq x y z
N MET A 1 26.33 15.73 -3.59
CA MET A 1 25.81 14.71 -2.64
C MET A 1 26.84 13.61 -2.52
N SER A 2 27.21 13.16 -1.31
CA SER A 2 28.19 12.08 -1.20
C SER A 2 27.57 10.74 -1.61
N LYS A 3 28.41 9.75 -1.96
CA LYS A 3 27.95 8.39 -2.24
C LYS A 3 27.15 7.80 -1.06
N ILE A 4 27.54 8.13 0.17
CA ILE A 4 26.87 7.72 1.40
C ILE A 4 25.47 8.34 1.48
N ASP A 5 25.32 9.63 1.15
CA ASP A 5 24.01 10.31 1.18
C ASP A 5 23.05 9.74 0.14
N SER A 6 23.56 9.38 -1.05
CA SER A 6 22.77 8.70 -2.08
C SER A 6 22.26 7.34 -1.59
N ILE A 7 23.14 6.52 -1.00
CA ILE A 7 22.78 5.20 -0.46
C ILE A 7 21.77 5.32 0.68
N LYS A 8 21.91 6.33 1.55
CA LYS A 8 20.94 6.59 2.63
C LYS A 8 19.56 6.96 2.06
N SER A 9 19.53 7.83 1.05
CA SER A 9 18.29 8.24 0.38
C SER A 9 17.60 7.04 -0.29
N GLU A 10 18.36 6.21 -1.01
CA GLU A 10 17.82 5.00 -1.66
C GLU A 10 17.29 3.98 -0.64
N ASN A 11 18.02 3.74 0.45
CA ASN A 11 17.55 2.87 1.53
C ASN A 11 16.27 3.38 2.19
N GLN A 12 16.14 4.71 2.35
CA GLN A 12 14.92 5.31 2.90
C GLN A 12 13.72 5.05 1.98
N LYS A 13 13.89 5.26 0.67
CA LYS A 13 12.88 4.95 -0.34
C LYS A 13 12.51 3.46 -0.35
N LEU A 14 13.48 2.55 -0.22
CA LEU A 14 13.22 1.11 -0.13
C LEU A 14 12.38 0.75 1.10
N ARG A 15 12.66 1.37 2.26
CA ARG A 15 11.86 1.17 3.48
C ARG A 15 10.43 1.69 3.32
N GLU A 16 10.26 2.84 2.67
CA GLU A 16 8.94 3.37 2.33
C GLU A 16 8.18 2.45 1.38
N TYR A 17 8.86 1.91 0.36
CA TYR A 17 8.28 0.95 -0.58
C TYR A 17 7.78 -0.32 0.12
N ILE A 18 8.59 -0.89 1.01
CA ILE A 18 8.21 -2.06 1.81
C ILE A 18 7.02 -1.74 2.73
N SER A 19 7.02 -0.55 3.36
CA SER A 19 5.91 -0.09 4.20
C SER A 19 4.59 -0.04 3.41
N LEU A 20 4.61 0.52 2.20
CA LEU A 20 3.44 0.56 1.32
C LEU A 20 2.92 -0.83 0.95
N ILE A 21 3.81 -1.79 0.67
CA ILE A 21 3.44 -3.19 0.41
C ILE A 21 2.72 -3.79 1.62
N ASN A 22 3.27 -3.60 2.83
CA ASN A 22 2.67 -4.15 4.05
C ASN A 22 1.27 -3.59 4.31
N VAL A 23 1.08 -2.28 4.13
CA VAL A 23 -0.25 -1.65 4.30
C VAL A 23 -1.23 -2.15 3.24
N GLU A 24 -0.80 -2.31 1.99
CA GLU A 24 -1.66 -2.88 0.94
C GLU A 24 -2.14 -4.30 1.28
N LEU A 25 -1.23 -5.15 1.77
CA LEU A 25 -1.55 -6.52 2.20
C LEU A 25 -2.55 -6.52 3.36
N GLU A 26 -2.31 -5.71 4.39
CA GLU A 26 -3.20 -5.61 5.56
C GLU A 26 -4.60 -5.13 5.16
N LEU A 27 -4.70 -4.09 4.34
CA LEU A 27 -5.99 -3.59 3.88
C LEU A 27 -6.73 -4.60 2.98
N SER A 28 -6.00 -5.32 2.14
CA SER A 28 -6.57 -6.38 1.29
C SER A 28 -7.13 -7.52 2.13
N GLN A 29 -6.37 -7.94 3.15
CA GLN A 29 -6.80 -8.94 4.11
C GLN A 29 -8.05 -8.48 4.86
N ARG A 30 -8.09 -7.23 5.33
CA ARG A 30 -9.25 -6.65 6.01
C ARG A 30 -10.50 -6.61 5.13
N VAL A 31 -10.36 -6.33 3.83
CA VAL A 31 -11.49 -6.43 2.88
C VAL A 31 -12.02 -7.85 2.81
N THR A 32 -11.13 -8.85 2.75
CA THR A 32 -11.51 -10.27 2.74
C THR A 32 -12.26 -10.65 4.01
N GLU A 33 -11.74 -10.27 5.18
CA GLU A 33 -12.37 -10.53 6.48
C GLU A 33 -13.75 -9.87 6.61
N ILE A 34 -13.89 -8.61 6.16
CA ILE A 34 -15.19 -7.92 6.19
C ILE A 34 -16.19 -8.65 5.27
N LYS A 35 -15.76 -9.08 4.09
CA LYS A 35 -16.63 -9.81 3.15
C LYS A 35 -17.09 -11.14 3.76
N GLN A 36 -16.21 -11.87 4.42
CA GLN A 36 -16.52 -13.15 5.07
C GLN A 36 -17.46 -12.97 6.27
N ASN A 37 -17.13 -12.06 7.19
CA ASN A 37 -17.83 -11.91 8.47
C ASN A 37 -19.14 -11.11 8.37
N TYR A 38 -19.30 -10.26 7.35
CA TYR A 38 -20.44 -9.35 7.20
C TYR A 38 -21.11 -9.45 5.83
N THR A 39 -21.20 -10.69 5.31
CA THR A 39 -21.83 -11.00 4.02
C THR A 39 -23.21 -10.34 3.92
N ASN A 40 -23.44 -9.60 2.84
CA ASN A 40 -24.69 -8.87 2.55
C ASN A 40 -25.13 -7.79 3.56
N SER A 41 -24.31 -7.43 4.55
CA SER A 41 -24.69 -6.36 5.48
C SER A 41 -24.62 -4.97 4.82
N PRO A 42 -25.54 -4.04 5.15
CA PRO A 42 -25.42 -2.65 4.74
C PRO A 42 -24.11 -2.00 5.21
N SER A 43 -23.56 -2.47 6.33
CA SER A 43 -22.30 -1.98 6.90
C SER A 43 -21.09 -2.37 6.06
N SER A 44 -21.00 -3.59 5.53
CA SER A 44 -19.89 -3.99 4.65
C SER A 44 -19.90 -3.20 3.34
N LYS A 45 -21.09 -2.93 2.78
CA LYS A 45 -21.26 -2.08 1.59
C LYS A 45 -20.76 -0.64 1.81
N ARG A 46 -20.80 -0.14 3.05
CA ARG A 46 -20.29 1.21 3.41
C ARG A 46 -18.79 1.22 3.74
N ILE A 47 -18.28 0.18 4.38
CA ILE A 47 -16.90 0.14 4.89
C ILE A 47 -15.89 -0.29 3.82
N ILE A 48 -16.26 -1.20 2.91
CA ILE A 48 -15.33 -1.70 1.88
C ILE A 48 -14.88 -0.62 0.89
N PRO A 49 -15.76 0.22 0.32
CA PRO A 49 -15.35 1.22 -0.69
C PRO A 49 -14.22 2.18 -0.27
N PRO A 50 -14.24 2.80 0.93
CA PRO A 50 -13.12 3.67 1.33
C PRO A 50 -11.81 2.90 1.50
N ILE A 51 -11.85 1.63 1.92
CA ILE A 51 -10.66 0.78 2.02
C ILE A 51 -10.09 0.49 0.63
N LEU A 52 -10.94 0.15 -0.34
CA LEU A 52 -10.52 -0.07 -1.74
C LEU A 52 -9.93 1.20 -2.36
N ASN A 53 -10.51 2.37 -2.08
CA ASN A 53 -9.95 3.65 -2.51
C ASN A 53 -8.54 3.87 -1.92
N ARG A 54 -8.34 3.57 -0.62
CA ARG A 54 -7.01 3.67 -0.02
C ARG A 54 -6.01 2.71 -0.65
N ILE A 55 -6.41 1.45 -0.92
CA ILE A 55 -5.57 0.49 -1.66
C ILE A 55 -5.18 1.04 -3.03
N SER A 56 -6.12 1.63 -3.78
CA SER A 56 -5.83 2.23 -5.08
C SER A 56 -4.79 3.36 -4.99
N LYS A 57 -4.87 4.21 -3.96
CA LYS A 57 -3.88 5.28 -3.74
C LYS A 57 -2.51 4.70 -3.41
N ILE A 58 -2.44 3.70 -2.53
CA ILE A 58 -1.18 3.02 -2.17
C ILE A 58 -0.55 2.36 -3.40
N LYS A 59 -1.33 1.73 -4.28
CA LYS A 59 -0.82 1.18 -5.53
C LYS A 59 -0.17 2.24 -6.42
N SER A 60 -0.78 3.42 -6.54
CA SER A 60 -0.20 4.54 -7.30
C SER A 60 1.08 5.08 -6.65
N GLU A 61 1.09 5.27 -5.32
CA GLU A 61 2.27 5.70 -4.56
C GLU A 61 3.42 4.69 -4.73
N LYS A 62 3.12 3.39 -4.59
CA LYS A 62 4.06 2.28 -4.77
C LYS A 62 4.64 2.25 -6.18
N LEU A 63 3.81 2.42 -7.21
CA LEU A 63 4.27 2.46 -8.61
C LEU A 63 5.22 3.63 -8.87
N SER A 64 4.95 4.81 -8.30
CA SER A 64 5.85 5.96 -8.40
C SER A 64 7.21 5.64 -7.80
N LEU A 65 7.22 5.08 -6.59
CA LEU A 65 8.44 4.76 -5.87
C LEU A 65 9.24 3.61 -6.52
N ALA A 66 8.55 2.61 -7.09
CA ALA A 66 9.20 1.54 -7.86
C ALA A 66 9.95 2.07 -9.09
N LYS A 67 9.39 3.09 -9.78
CA LYS A 67 10.08 3.75 -10.90
C LYS A 67 11.33 4.48 -10.43
N GLU A 68 11.25 5.20 -9.31
CA GLU A 68 12.40 5.91 -8.75
C GLU A 68 13.52 4.96 -8.28
N LEU A 69 13.14 3.76 -7.82
CA LEU A 69 14.05 2.72 -7.34
C LEU A 69 14.49 1.73 -8.43
N ASN A 70 14.01 1.87 -9.67
CA ASN A 70 14.25 0.93 -10.77
C ASN A 70 13.88 -0.53 -10.43
N LEU A 71 12.74 -0.74 -9.78
CA LEU A 71 12.23 -2.07 -9.38
C LEU A 71 11.23 -2.68 -10.38
N ASN A 72 11.06 -2.06 -11.55
CA ASN A 72 10.08 -2.44 -12.57
C ASN A 72 10.69 -3.28 -13.69
#